data_AF-A0A2H6EGE4-F1
#
_entry.id   AF-A0A2H6EGE4-F1
#
_cell.length_a   1.000
_cell.length_b   1.000
_cell.length_c   1.000
_cell.angle_alpha   90.00
_cell.angle_beta   90.00
_cell.angle_gamma   90.00
#
_symmetry.space_group_name_H-M   'P 1'
#
loop_
_entity.id
_entity.type
_entity.pdbx_description
1 polymer ?
#
loop_
_entity_poly.entity_id
_entity_poly.type
_entity_poly.pdbx_seq_one_letter_code
_entity_poly.pdbx_strand_id
1 'polypeptide(L)'
;MTNRIHTNGKSIKMEVDVVILKEDEYFVAYCPALELSAYGKKEKEALASFKNEINIFIEETAKKGTLEKYLLKQGWKLQQTPKIKYQPPKLSNQILRSAQGKYSQEVYIPY
;
A
#
# COMPACT_ATOMS: atom_id res chain seq x y z
N MET A 1 -14.76 6.45 -3.95
CA MET A 1 -13.33 6.81 -4.01
C MET A 1 -12.67 6.11 -2.83
N THR A 2 -11.61 5.32 -3.03
CA THR A 2 -11.06 4.44 -1.99
C THR A 2 -9.55 4.59 -1.92
N ASN A 3 -9.06 5.37 -0.96
CA ASN A 3 -7.63 5.53 -0.70
C ASN A 3 -7.05 4.24 -0.11
N ARG A 4 -5.92 3.76 -0.64
CA ARG A 4 -5.30 2.49 -0.25
C ARG A 4 -3.78 2.59 -0.28
N ILE A 5 -3.14 2.06 0.76
CA ILE A 5 -1.69 1.93 0.86
C ILE A 5 -1.37 0.46 1.12
N HIS A 6 -0.56 -0.14 0.27
CA HIS A 6 -0.08 -1.51 0.40
C HIS A 6 1.44 -1.53 0.40
N THR A 7 2.03 -2.19 1.40
CA THR A 7 3.47 -2.46 1.46
C THR A 7 3.73 -3.95 1.26
N ASN A 8 4.69 -4.30 0.42
CA ASN A 8 5.15 -5.68 0.22
C ASN A 8 6.55 -5.92 0.83
N GLY A 9 7.05 -4.99 1.65
CA GLY A 9 8.37 -5.03 2.28
C GLY A 9 9.52 -4.53 1.41
N LYS A 10 9.34 -4.42 0.08
CA LYS A 10 10.32 -3.84 -0.86
C LYS A 10 9.81 -2.58 -1.55
N SER A 11 8.50 -2.44 -1.71
CA SER A 11 7.86 -1.29 -2.33
C SER A 11 6.54 -0.95 -1.62
N ILE A 12 6.17 0.33 -1.73
CA ILE A 12 4.92 0.88 -1.24
C ILE A 12 4.09 1.25 -2.47
N LYS A 13 2.94 0.62 -2.63
CA LYS A 13 1.93 1.00 -3.64
C LYS A 13 0.87 1.85 -2.95
N MET A 14 0.57 2.99 -3.54
CA MET A 14 -0.38 3.96 -3.01
C MET A 14 -1.38 4.37 -4.08
N GLU A 15 -2.64 4.42 -3.68
CA GLU A 15 -3.75 4.96 -4.44
C GLU A 15 -4.42 6.00 -3.54
N VAL A 16 -4.31 7.28 -3.88
CA VAL A 16 -4.87 8.40 -3.12
C VAL A 16 -5.60 9.37 -4.03
N ASP A 17 -6.72 9.90 -3.53
CA ASP A 17 -7.49 10.93 -4.19
C ASP A 17 -6.81 12.30 -4.01
N VAL A 18 -6.64 13.02 -5.12
CA VAL A 18 -6.05 14.36 -5.15
C VAL A 18 -7.09 15.33 -5.71
N VAL A 19 -7.34 16.40 -4.97
CA VAL A 19 -8.22 17.50 -5.35
C VAL A 19 -7.38 18.61 -5.95
N ILE A 20 -7.79 19.11 -7.11
CA ILE A 20 -7.18 20.29 -7.73
C ILE A 20 -8.05 21.50 -7.43
N LEU A 21 -7.45 22.50 -6.81
CA LEU A 21 -8.07 23.79 -6.51
C LEU A 21 -7.36 24.87 -7.32
N LYS A 22 -8.10 25.85 -7.83
CA LYS A 22 -7.53 27.03 -8.47
C LYS A 22 -7.57 28.19 -7.48
N GLU A 23 -6.40 28.72 -7.13
CA GLU A 23 -6.22 29.89 -6.27
C GLU A 23 -5.52 30.98 -7.09
N ASP A 24 -6.27 32.00 -7.48
CA ASP A 24 -5.81 33.10 -8.35
C ASP A 24 -5.13 32.61 -9.64
N GLU A 25 -3.81 32.83 -9.75
CA GLU A 25 -2.96 32.43 -10.86
C GLU A 25 -2.32 31.03 -10.70
N TYR A 26 -2.57 30.37 -9.57
CA TYR A 26 -1.97 29.10 -9.20
C TYR A 26 -3.01 27.97 -9.10
N PHE A 27 -2.52 26.76 -9.24
CA PHE A 27 -3.26 25.53 -9.00
C PHE A 27 -2.62 24.80 -7.81
N VAL A 28 -3.46 24.34 -6.89
CA VAL A 28 -3.06 23.57 -5.70
C VAL A 28 -3.59 22.15 -5.86
N ALA A 29 -2.69 21.19 -5.80
CA ALA A 29 -2.99 19.77 -5.73
C ALA A 29 -2.95 19.33 -4.27
N TYR A 30 -4.11 19.02 -3.70
CA TYR A 30 -4.27 18.67 -2.30
C TYR A 30 -4.75 17.23 -2.13
N CYS A 31 -4.09 16.46 -1.27
CA CYS A 31 -4.50 15.12 -0.86
C CYS A 31 -4.97 15.16 0.59
N PRO A 32 -6.30 15.18 0.83
CA PRO A 32 -6.86 15.22 2.18
C PRO A 32 -6.46 14.02 3.04
N ALA A 33 -6.27 12.84 2.42
CA ALA A 33 -5.95 11.62 3.15
C ALA A 33 -4.54 11.63 3.76
N LEU A 34 -3.63 12.42 3.20
CA LEU A 34 -2.26 12.55 3.68
C LEU A 34 -1.94 13.92 4.23
N GLU A 35 -2.91 14.85 4.27
CA GLU A 35 -2.69 16.25 4.63
C GLU A 35 -1.49 16.86 3.87
N LEU A 36 -1.37 16.52 2.57
CA LEU A 36 -0.23 16.90 1.73
C LEU A 36 -0.74 17.73 0.54
N SER A 37 -0.05 18.83 0.24
CA SER A 37 -0.39 19.74 -0.85
C SER A 37 0.84 20.15 -1.63
N ALA A 38 0.69 20.31 -2.94
CA ALA A 38 1.68 20.96 -3.79
C ALA A 38 1.02 21.99 -4.70
N TYR A 39 1.81 22.85 -5.33
CA TYR A 39 1.29 23.92 -6.18
C TYR A 39 2.05 24.05 -7.50
N GLY A 40 1.45 24.75 -8.46
CA GLY A 40 2.05 25.07 -9.76
C GLY A 40 1.24 26.16 -10.49
N LYS A 41 1.81 26.75 -11.55
CA LYS A 41 1.11 27.77 -12.36
C LYS A 41 0.10 27.17 -13.32
N LYS A 42 0.21 25.86 -13.57
CA LYS A 42 -0.73 25.07 -14.39
C LYS A 42 -1.14 23.83 -13.60
N GLU A 43 -2.35 23.33 -13.85
CA GLU A 43 -2.85 22.09 -13.25
C GLU A 43 -1.86 20.92 -13.39
N LYS A 44 -1.31 20.71 -14.60
CA LYS A 44 -0.30 19.66 -14.86
C LYS A 44 0.98 19.85 -14.05
N GLU A 45 1.38 21.10 -13.81
CA GLU A 45 2.57 21.42 -13.01
C GLU A 45 2.31 21.14 -11.53
N ALA A 46 1.16 21.54 -11.00
CA ALA A 46 0.76 21.23 -9.63
C ALA A 46 0.72 19.72 -9.35
N LEU A 47 0.18 18.93 -10.30
CA LEU A 47 0.20 17.47 -10.22
C LEU A 47 1.61 16.87 -10.30
N ALA A 48 2.49 17.44 -11.14
CA ALA A 48 3.88 16.99 -11.24
C ALA A 48 4.65 17.30 -9.94
N SER A 49 4.47 18.49 -9.38
CA SER A 49 5.02 18.88 -8.08
C SER A 49 4.52 17.95 -6.98
N PHE A 50 3.22 17.68 -6.94
CA PHE A 50 2.62 16.75 -5.98
C PHE A 50 3.21 15.35 -6.08
N LYS A 51 3.43 14.84 -7.29
CA LYS A 51 4.07 13.54 -7.50
C LYS A 51 5.50 13.49 -6.96
N ASN A 52 6.25 14.57 -7.08
CA ASN A 52 7.60 14.63 -6.50
C ASN A 52 7.54 14.70 -4.97
N GLU A 53 6.62 15.50 -4.43
CA GLU A 53 6.49 15.72 -3.00
C GLU A 53 6.03 14.47 -2.27
N ILE A 54 5.07 13.72 -2.82
CA ILE A 54 4.63 12.44 -2.25
C ILE A 54 5.74 11.39 -2.27
N ASN A 55 6.59 11.38 -3.31
CA ASN A 55 7.74 10.47 -3.37
C ASN A 55 8.75 10.79 -2.26
N ILE A 56 9.10 12.07 -2.08
CA ILE A 56 10.01 12.52 -1.02
C ILE A 56 9.41 12.22 0.35
N PHE A 57 8.13 12.51 0.55
CA PHE A 57 7.41 12.24 1.79
C PHE A 57 7.49 10.76 2.18
N ILE A 58 7.18 9.85 1.24
CA ILE A 58 7.21 8.41 1.50
C ILE A 58 8.64 7.92 1.73
N GLU A 59 9.61 8.39 0.94
CA GLU A 59 11.01 8.01 1.11
C GLU A 59 11.53 8.42 2.49
N GLU A 60 11.32 9.67 2.90
CA GLU A 60 11.81 10.19 4.17
C GLU A 60 11.11 9.55 5.37
N THR A 61 9.80 9.39 5.31
CA THR A 61 9.03 8.77 6.40
C THR A 61 9.30 7.27 6.51
N ALA A 62 9.58 6.59 5.39
CA ALA A 62 10.02 5.19 5.40
C ALA A 62 11.43 5.05 5.99
N LYS A 63 12.39 5.89 5.56
CA LYS A 63 13.77 5.90 6.11
C LYS A 63 13.79 6.14 7.62
N LYS A 64 12.94 7.06 8.09
CA LYS A 64 12.83 7.41 9.52
C LYS A 64 11.99 6.41 10.33
N GLY A 65 11.32 5.47 9.68
CA GLY A 65 10.40 4.53 10.34
C GLY A 65 9.16 5.22 10.94
N THR A 66 8.80 6.41 10.47
CA THR A 66 7.71 7.23 11.03
C THR A 66 6.42 7.18 10.19
N LEU A 67 6.44 6.55 9.02
CA LEU A 67 5.30 6.51 8.11
C LEU A 67 4.04 5.93 8.76
N GLU A 68 4.15 4.79 9.42
CA GLU A 68 2.99 4.16 10.08
C GLU A 68 2.39 5.06 11.15
N LYS A 69 3.23 5.62 12.04
CA LYS A 69 2.80 6.54 13.10
C LYS A 69 2.09 7.77 12.53
N TYR A 70 2.59 8.31 11.42
CA TYR A 70 1.97 9.44 10.74
C TYR A 70 0.59 9.07 10.17
N LEU A 71 0.49 7.96 9.43
CA LEU A 71 -0.76 7.49 8.85
C LEU A 71 -1.83 7.25 9.92
N LEU A 72 -1.48 6.60 11.02
CA LEU A 72 -2.39 6.38 12.15
C LEU A 72 -2.86 7.71 12.77
N LYS A 73 -1.99 8.71 12.87
CA LYS A 73 -2.34 10.06 13.35
C LYS A 73 -3.34 10.75 12.41
N GLN A 74 -3.21 10.53 11.10
CA GLN A 74 -4.13 11.03 10.08
C GLN A 74 -5.44 10.22 9.97
N GLY A 75 -5.67 9.27 10.89
CA GLY A 75 -6.91 8.49 10.94
C GLY A 75 -6.93 7.27 10.00
N TRP A 76 -5.79 6.92 9.38
CA TRP A 76 -5.69 5.66 8.65
C TRP A 76 -5.83 4.48 9.61
N LYS A 77 -6.45 3.41 9.13
CA LYS A 77 -6.60 2.17 9.89
C LYS A 77 -5.72 1.09 9.27
N LEU A 78 -4.90 0.47 10.11
CA LEU A 78 -4.11 -0.68 9.72
C LEU A 78 -5.02 -1.91 9.65
N GLN A 79 -5.21 -2.46 8.45
CA GLN A 79 -5.90 -3.74 8.26
C GLN A 79 -4.87 -4.82 7.97
N GLN A 80 -4.68 -5.73 8.93
CA GLN A 80 -3.92 -6.96 8.69
C GLN A 80 -4.89 -8.03 8.18
N THR A 81 -4.80 -8.38 6.90
CA THR A 81 -5.48 -9.56 6.36
C THR A 81 -4.68 -10.80 6.76
N PRO A 82 -5.27 -11.77 7.46
CA PRO A 82 -4.57 -13.00 7.80
C PRO A 82 -4.17 -13.73 6.52
N LYS A 83 -2.90 -14.12 6.41
CA LYS A 83 -2.48 -15.03 5.36
C LYS A 83 -3.17 -16.37 5.59
N ILE A 84 -4.02 -16.80 4.67
CA ILE A 84 -4.66 -18.11 4.73
C ILE A 84 -3.54 -19.15 4.70
N LYS A 85 -3.40 -19.90 5.79
CA LYS A 85 -2.46 -21.01 5.93
C LYS A 85 -3.24 -22.26 6.29
N TYR A 86 -3.35 -23.19 5.35
CA TYR A 86 -3.87 -24.51 5.63
C TYR A 86 -2.77 -25.34 6.30
N GLN A 87 -3.09 -25.93 7.46
CA GLN A 87 -2.23 -26.89 8.12
C GLN A 87 -2.81 -28.29 7.92
N PRO A 88 -2.01 -29.28 7.48
CA PRO A 88 -2.49 -30.64 7.40
C PRO A 88 -2.74 -31.19 8.81
N PRO A 89 -3.66 -32.15 8.98
CA PRO A 89 -3.81 -32.87 10.23
C PRO A 89 -2.50 -33.58 10.60
N LYS A 90 -2.26 -33.76 11.90
CA LYS A 90 -1.09 -34.49 12.39
C LYS A 90 -1.19 -35.95 11.95
N LEU A 91 -0.28 -36.37 11.09
CA LEU A 91 -0.14 -37.77 10.70
C LEU A 91 0.58 -38.56 11.80
N SER A 92 0.23 -39.82 11.98
CA SER A 92 0.99 -40.73 12.84
C SER A 92 2.34 -41.07 12.19
N ASN A 93 3.34 -41.37 13.01
CA ASN A 93 4.68 -41.71 12.53
C ASN A 93 4.69 -42.93 11.59
N GLN A 94 3.77 -43.87 11.77
CA GLN A 94 3.64 -45.05 10.91
C GLN A 94 3.23 -44.64 9.48
N ILE A 95 2.23 -43.76 9.36
CA ILE A 95 1.71 -43.29 8.06
C ILE A 95 2.75 -42.38 7.35
N LEU A 96 3.46 -41.56 8.12
CA LEU A 96 4.56 -40.74 7.58
C LEU A 96 5.68 -41.59 6.99
N ARG A 97 6.03 -42.71 7.64
CA ARG A 97 7.06 -43.64 7.15
C ARG A 97 6.65 -44.40 5.90
N SER A 98 5.35 -44.64 5.71
CA SER A 98 4.83 -45.28 4.49
C SER A 98 4.64 -44.32 3.31
N ALA A 99 4.88 -43.01 3.49
CA ALA A 99 4.72 -42.03 2.41
C ALA A 99 5.76 -42.26 1.30
N GLN A 100 5.27 -42.50 0.08
CA GLN A 100 6.13 -42.85 -1.08
C GLN A 100 6.61 -41.64 -1.88
N GLY A 101 6.23 -40.42 -1.49
CA GLY A 101 6.65 -39.19 -2.16
C GLY A 101 5.78 -37.99 -1.81
N LYS A 102 6.10 -36.84 -2.43
CA LYS A 102 5.30 -35.62 -2.37
C LYS A 102 4.70 -35.37 -3.75
N TYR A 103 3.39 -35.12 -3.79
CA TYR A 103 2.71 -34.68 -5.01
C TYR A 103 2.52 -33.16 -4.96
N SER A 104 2.76 -32.47 -6.09
CA SER A 104 2.53 -31.03 -6.23
C SER A 104 1.89 -30.75 -7.58
N GLN A 105 0.79 -30.01 -7.58
CA GLN A 105 0.09 -29.57 -8.78
C GLN A 105 -0.43 -28.15 -8.57
N GLU A 106 -0.22 -27.28 -9.56
CA GLU A 106 -0.93 -26.00 -9.64
C GLU A 106 -2.25 -26.21 -10.37
N VAL A 107 -3.35 -25.92 -9.68
CA VAL A 107 -4.70 -26.04 -10.24
C VAL A 107 -5.28 -24.64 -10.37
N TYR A 108 -5.62 -24.24 -11.59
CA TYR A 108 -6.32 -22.98 -11.82
C TYR A 108 -7.80 -23.14 -11.53
N ILE A 109 -8.34 -22.28 -10.68
CA ILE A 109 -9.77 -22.23 -10.38
C ILE A 109 -10.40 -21.22 -11.35
N PRO A 110 -11.25 -21.64 -12.29
CA PRO A 110 -11.99 -20.71 -13.13
C PRO A 110 -12.97 -19.91 -12.26
N TYR A 111 -12.95 -18.58 -12.41
CA TYR A 111 -13.95 -17.67 -11.86
C TYR A 111 -15.06 -17.43 -12.88
#